data_AF-A0A849RDF2-F1
#
_entry.id   AF-A0A849RDF2-F1
#
_cell.length_a   1.000
_cell.length_b   1.000
_cell.length_c   1.000
_cell.angle_alpha   90.00
_cell.angle_beta   90.00
_cell.angle_gamma   90.00
#
_symmetry.space_group_name_H-M   'P 1'
#
loop_
_entity.id
_entity.type
_entity.pdbx_description
1 polymer ?
#
loop_
_entity_poly.entity_id
_entity_poly.type
_entity_poly.pdbx_seq_one_letter_code
_entity_poly.pdbx_strand_id
1 'polypeptide(L)'
;MSSLIKSFPSLAAELSRQLRLTGRAPLANQIDSAAVARVTFDGDANAGYIYVHPSRELNVVETNIMGVRHGETLEIETPYWTNIDTDNLGRLVGIEILAPGDMKDELRKYADG
;
A
#
# COMPACT_ATOMS: atom_id res chain seq x y z
N MET A 1 4.70 14.89 1.83
CA MET A 1 3.75 14.11 1.00
C MET A 1 2.46 13.88 1.77
N SER A 2 1.37 13.63 1.07
CA SER A 2 0.02 13.44 1.63
C SER A 2 -0.16 12.05 2.26
N SER A 3 -1.14 11.93 3.17
CA SER A 3 -1.57 10.62 3.67
C SER A 3 -2.33 9.84 2.60
N LEU A 4 -2.34 8.51 2.72
CA LEU A 4 -3.04 7.61 1.81
C LEU A 4 -4.54 7.92 1.78
N ILE A 5 -5.19 8.07 2.94
CA ILE A 5 -6.61 8.46 3.04
C ILE A 5 -6.91 9.78 2.32
N LYS A 6 -5.99 10.76 2.33
CA LYS A 6 -6.21 12.03 1.64
C LYS A 6 -6.01 11.90 0.12
N SER A 7 -5.12 11.01 -0.30
CA SER A 7 -4.73 10.89 -1.70
C SER A 7 -5.65 9.95 -2.48
N PHE A 8 -6.07 8.86 -1.82
CA PHE A 8 -6.91 7.79 -2.38
C PHE A 8 -7.99 7.38 -1.34
N PRO A 9 -8.94 8.27 -1.01
CA PRO A 9 -9.88 8.06 0.10
C PRO A 9 -10.72 6.79 -0.03
N SER A 10 -11.28 6.54 -1.23
CA SER A 10 -12.13 5.38 -1.49
C SER A 10 -11.36 4.07 -1.37
N LEU A 11 -10.13 4.03 -1.93
CA LEU A 11 -9.25 2.88 -1.82
C LEU A 11 -8.88 2.59 -0.37
N ALA A 12 -8.44 3.60 0.37
CA ALA A 12 -8.03 3.44 1.76
C ALA A 12 -9.18 2.92 2.64
N ALA A 13 -10.39 3.48 2.47
CA ALA A 13 -11.57 3.04 3.19
C ALA A 13 -11.93 1.58 2.89
N GLU A 14 -11.87 1.19 1.61
CA GLU A 14 -12.16 -0.19 1.19
C GLU A 14 -11.14 -1.18 1.74
N LEU A 15 -9.84 -0.92 1.58
CA LEU A 15 -8.78 -1.77 2.09
C LEU A 15 -8.86 -1.94 3.60
N SER A 16 -9.03 -0.83 4.34
CA SER A 16 -9.19 -0.87 5.79
C SER A 16 -10.42 -1.66 6.23
N ARG A 17 -11.52 -1.61 5.48
CA ARG A 17 -12.71 -2.43 5.74
C ARG A 17 -12.42 -3.91 5.53
N GLN A 18 -11.88 -4.29 4.37
CA GLN A 18 -11.64 -5.69 4.01
C GLN A 18 -10.61 -6.36 4.92
N LEU A 19 -9.54 -5.65 5.27
CA LEU A 19 -8.55 -6.13 6.22
C LEU A 19 -9.17 -6.39 7.60
N ARG A 20 -10.11 -5.56 8.06
CA ARG A 20 -10.81 -5.81 9.32
C ARG A 20 -11.72 -7.02 9.25
N LEU A 21 -12.48 -7.16 8.15
CA LEU A 21 -13.37 -8.31 7.94
C LEU A 21 -12.61 -9.64 7.91
N THR A 22 -11.37 -9.63 7.40
CA THR A 22 -10.49 -10.80 7.32
C THR A 22 -9.60 -11.00 8.55
N GLY A 23 -9.83 -10.26 9.64
CA GLY A 23 -9.08 -10.40 10.90
C GLY A 23 -7.69 -9.76 10.91
N ARG A 24 -7.33 -8.98 9.88
CA ARG A 24 -6.04 -8.26 9.73
C ARG A 24 -6.13 -6.80 10.22
N ALA A 25 -6.80 -6.58 11.35
CA ALA A 25 -6.97 -5.24 11.93
C ALA A 25 -5.66 -4.43 12.12
N PRO A 26 -4.50 -5.03 12.48
CA PRO A 26 -3.24 -4.30 12.55
C PRO A 26 -2.80 -3.68 11.21
N LEU A 27 -3.01 -4.36 10.09
CA LEU A 27 -2.72 -3.80 8.76
C LEU A 27 -3.72 -2.70 8.38
N ALA A 28 -5.00 -2.86 8.73
CA ALA A 28 -5.99 -1.81 8.51
C ALA A 28 -5.60 -0.50 9.22
N ASN A 29 -5.08 -0.58 10.45
CA ASN A 29 -4.61 0.60 11.18
C ASN A 29 -3.38 1.24 10.50
N GLN A 30 -2.53 0.45 9.85
CA GLN A 30 -1.42 0.97 9.05
C GLN A 30 -1.92 1.68 7.79
N ILE A 31 -2.91 1.13 7.08
CA ILE A 31 -3.56 1.81 5.94
C ILE A 31 -4.12 3.17 6.37
N ASP A 32 -4.81 3.21 7.52
CA ASP A 32 -5.44 4.44 8.00
C ASP A 32 -4.45 5.57 8.34
N SER A 33 -3.21 5.20 8.68
CA SER A 33 -2.15 6.14 9.08
C SER A 33 -1.04 6.29 8.03
N ALA A 34 -1.11 5.55 6.92
CA ALA A 34 -0.05 5.48 5.92
C ALA A 34 0.20 6.85 5.27
N ALA A 35 1.47 7.22 5.18
CA ALA A 35 1.94 8.34 4.36
C ALA A 35 2.43 7.80 3.01
N VAL A 36 1.99 8.41 1.91
CA VAL A 36 2.44 8.03 0.56
C VAL A 36 3.88 8.51 0.37
N ALA A 37 4.76 7.60 -0.03
CA ALA A 37 6.18 7.85 -0.28
C ALA A 37 6.49 8.07 -1.77
N ARG A 38 5.79 7.37 -2.66
CA ARG A 38 5.75 7.65 -4.11
C ARG A 38 4.61 6.86 -4.75
N VAL A 39 4.16 7.30 -5.92
CA VAL A 39 3.24 6.55 -6.77
C VAL A 39 3.94 6.31 -8.10
N THR A 40 3.76 5.14 -8.69
CA THR A 40 4.19 4.87 -10.06
C THR A 40 3.07 4.21 -10.84
N PHE A 41 3.07 4.43 -12.14
CA PHE A 41 2.12 3.79 -13.04
C PHE A 41 2.86 3.22 -14.25
N ASP A 42 2.70 1.92 -14.49
CA ASP A 42 3.20 1.24 -15.68
C ASP A 42 2.06 1.15 -16.70
N GLY A 43 2.23 1.86 -17.82
CA GLY A 43 1.25 1.90 -18.90
C GLY A 43 1.17 0.61 -19.72
N ASP A 44 2.28 -0.12 -19.82
CA ASP A 44 2.36 -1.36 -20.60
C ASP A 44 1.73 -2.51 -19.82
N ALA A 45 1.95 -2.56 -18.50
CA ALA A 45 1.31 -3.52 -17.60
C ALA A 45 -0.11 -3.11 -17.16
N ASN A 46 -0.52 -1.86 -17.40
CA ASN A 46 -1.75 -1.27 -16.87
C ASN A 46 -1.87 -1.47 -15.35
N ALA A 47 -0.80 -1.14 -14.63
CA ALA A 47 -0.62 -1.38 -13.20
C ALA A 47 -0.13 -0.13 -12.47
N GLY A 48 -0.66 0.13 -11.28
CA GLY A 48 -0.22 1.20 -10.39
C GLY A 48 0.39 0.65 -9.11
N TYR A 49 1.40 1.35 -8.59
CA TYR A 49 2.01 1.05 -7.29
C TYR A 49 2.01 2.29 -6.43
N ILE A 50 1.45 2.16 -5.23
CA ILE A 50 1.49 3.18 -4.19
C ILE A 50 2.46 2.69 -3.12
N TYR A 51 3.63 3.30 -3.06
CA TYR A 51 4.62 3.03 -2.03
C TYR A 51 4.31 3.90 -0.82
N VAL A 52 4.42 3.33 0.38
CA VAL A 52 4.15 4.05 1.63
C VAL A 52 5.38 4.07 2.53
N HIS A 53 5.44 5.06 3.41
CA HIS A 53 6.41 5.03 4.50
C HIS A 53 6.03 3.94 5.50
N PRO A 54 7.01 3.14 5.98
CA PRO A 54 6.76 2.15 7.02
C PRO A 54 6.16 2.81 8.27
N SER A 55 5.30 2.07 8.98
CA SER A 55 4.60 2.55 10.18
C SER A 55 5.51 2.94 11.34
N ARG A 56 6.77 2.50 11.34
CA ARG A 56 7.80 2.90 12.30
C ARG A 56 9.19 2.72 11.72
N GLU A 57 10.14 3.45 12.31
CA GLU A 57 11.57 3.20 12.09
C GLU A 57 12.00 1.85 12.69
N LEU A 58 13.10 1.34 12.13
CA LEU A 58 13.75 0.14 12.62
C LEU A 58 14.63 0.47 13.81
N ASN A 59 14.70 -0.45 14.77
CA ASN A 59 15.73 -0.38 15.79
C ASN A 59 17.09 -0.88 15.24
N VAL A 60 18.14 -0.74 16.05
CA VAL A 60 19.51 -1.11 15.67
C VAL A 60 19.64 -2.59 15.31
N VAL A 61 18.92 -3.48 16.01
CA VAL A 61 18.95 -4.93 15.76
C VAL A 61 18.27 -5.25 14.44
N GLU A 62 17.07 -4.70 14.22
CA GLU A 62 16.32 -4.91 12.97
C GLU A 62 17.08 -4.36 11.76
N THR A 63 17.74 -3.21 11.92
CA THR A 63 18.54 -2.58 10.86
C THR A 63 19.79 -3.39 10.53
N ASN A 64 20.58 -3.76 11.54
CA ASN A 64 21.93 -4.29 11.33
C ASN A 64 21.98 -5.83 11.21
N ILE A 65 20.98 -6.53 11.74
CA ILE A 65 21.00 -8.00 11.81
C ILE A 65 19.93 -8.60 10.90
N MET A 66 18.69 -8.15 11.02
CA MET A 66 17.59 -8.72 10.23
C MET A 66 17.60 -8.18 8.79
N GLY A 67 17.75 -6.87 8.65
CA GLY A 67 17.52 -6.14 7.41
C GLY A 67 16.03 -6.14 7.01
N VAL A 68 15.68 -5.24 6.09
CA VAL A 68 14.34 -5.19 5.48
C VAL A 68 14.31 -6.07 4.26
N ARG A 69 13.36 -6.99 4.21
CA ARG A 69 13.08 -7.84 3.05
C ARG A 69 11.58 -7.87 2.81
N HIS A 70 11.18 -8.23 1.61
CA HIS A 70 9.79 -8.55 1.34
C HIS A 70 9.31 -9.64 2.32
N GLY A 71 8.10 -9.45 2.87
CA GLY A 71 7.44 -10.39 3.76
C GLY A 71 6.36 -11.15 3.00
N GLU A 72 5.17 -10.57 2.95
CA GLU A 72 4.00 -11.15 2.29
C GLU A 72 3.40 -10.18 1.27
N THR A 73 2.88 -10.74 0.17
CA THR A 73 1.90 -10.10 -0.72
C THR A 73 0.52 -10.68 -0.42
N LEU A 74 -0.44 -9.80 -0.14
CA LEU A 74 -1.80 -10.16 0.25
C LEU A 74 -2.78 -9.61 -0.78
N GLU A 75 -3.44 -10.50 -1.52
CA GLU A 75 -4.56 -10.11 -2.37
C GLU A 75 -5.76 -9.69 -1.49
N ILE A 76 -6.30 -8.51 -1.77
CA ILE A 76 -7.47 -7.96 -1.08
C ILE A 76 -8.61 -7.83 -2.09
N GLU A 77 -9.76 -8.37 -1.73
CA GLU A 77 -10.96 -8.28 -2.57
C GLU A 77 -11.45 -6.83 -2.63
N THR A 78 -11.22 -6.18 -3.77
CA THR A 78 -11.68 -4.82 -4.08
C THR A 78 -12.28 -4.80 -5.49
N PRO A 79 -12.87 -3.68 -5.96
CA PRO A 79 -13.29 -3.55 -7.36
C PRO A 79 -12.15 -3.73 -8.38
N TYR A 80 -10.90 -3.59 -7.94
CA TYR A 80 -9.70 -3.82 -8.73
C TYR A 80 -8.96 -5.05 -8.20
N TRP A 81 -8.05 -5.59 -9.01
CA TRP A 81 -7.12 -6.60 -8.49
C TRP A 81 -6.05 -5.89 -7.67
N THR A 82 -6.24 -5.89 -6.35
CA THR A 82 -5.41 -5.11 -5.42
C THR A 82 -4.61 -6.02 -4.50
N ASN A 83 -3.31 -5.80 -4.45
CA ASN A 83 -2.40 -6.51 -3.55
C ASN A 83 -1.79 -5.54 -2.54
N ILE A 84 -1.63 -6.00 -1.30
CA ILE A 84 -0.91 -5.30 -0.23
C ILE A 84 0.41 -6.01 0.01
N ASP A 85 1.51 -5.25 -0.06
CA ASP A 85 2.83 -5.75 0.26
C ASP A 85 3.26 -5.34 1.66
N THR A 86 3.83 -6.31 2.37
CA THR A 86 4.43 -6.13 3.69
C THR A 86 5.91 -6.49 3.65
N ASP A 87 6.67 -5.98 4.61
CA ASP A 87 8.01 -6.50 4.87
C ASP A 87 8.01 -7.68 5.86
N ASN A 88 9.18 -8.29 6.06
CA ASN A 88 9.40 -9.38 7.00
C ASN A 88 9.16 -9.02 8.48
N LEU A 89 8.78 -7.78 8.79
CA LEU A 89 8.39 -7.30 10.12
C LEU A 89 6.89 -6.97 10.19
N GLY A 90 6.12 -7.31 9.15
CA GLY A 90 4.68 -7.07 9.06
C GLY A 90 4.30 -5.61 8.86
N ARG A 91 5.24 -4.76 8.41
CA ARG A 91 4.97 -3.36 8.11
C ARG A 91 4.47 -3.24 6.67
N LEU A 92 3.43 -2.45 6.48
CA LEU A 92 2.95 -2.07 5.15
C LEU A 92 4.07 -1.31 4.40
N VAL A 93 4.38 -1.75 3.18
CA VAL A 93 5.39 -1.10 2.32
C VAL A 93 4.82 -0.63 0.99
N GLY A 94 3.76 -1.27 0.50
CA GLY A 94 3.17 -0.91 -0.78
C GLY A 94 1.77 -1.46 -1.00
N ILE A 95 1.10 -0.87 -1.97
CA ILE A 95 -0.19 -1.31 -2.50
C ILE A 95 -0.03 -1.36 -4.02
N GLU A 96 -0.26 -2.52 -4.62
CA GLU A 96 -0.29 -2.74 -6.06
C GLU A 96 -1.73 -2.83 -6.52
N ILE A 97 -2.04 -2.17 -7.63
CA ILE A 97 -3.37 -2.15 -8.24
C ILE A 97 -3.21 -2.55 -9.70
N LEU A 98 -3.68 -3.74 -10.03
CA LEU A 98 -3.71 -4.30 -11.36
C LEU A 98 -5.08 -4.03 -12.00
N ALA A 99 -5.07 -3.68 -13.28
CA ALA A 99 -6.29 -3.32 -14.02
C ALA A 99 -7.17 -2.27 -13.30
N PRO A 100 -6.63 -1.06 -13.03
CA PRO A 100 -7.24 -0.09 -12.12
C PRO A 100 -8.53 0.59 -12.62
N GLY A 101 -9.11 0.16 -13.75
CA GLY A 101 -10.35 0.72 -14.27
C GLY A 101 -10.36 2.26 -14.32
N ASP A 102 -11.32 2.86 -13.62
CA ASP A 102 -11.51 4.30 -13.46
C ASP A 102 -10.48 4.96 -12.52
N MET A 103 -9.78 4.21 -11.67
CA MET A 103 -8.68 4.72 -10.83
C MET A 103 -7.39 4.99 -11.63
N LYS A 104 -7.32 4.56 -12.89
CA LYS A 104 -6.16 4.74 -13.77
C LYS A 104 -5.69 6.20 -13.85
N ASP A 105 -6.62 7.13 -14.06
CA ASP A 105 -6.29 8.54 -14.24
C ASP A 105 -5.81 9.18 -12.94
N GLU A 106 -6.37 8.73 -11.80
CA GLU A 106 -5.93 9.16 -10.48
C GLU A 106 -4.50 8.68 -10.19
N LEU A 107 -4.19 7.41 -10.48
CA LEU A 107 -2.83 6.85 -10.32
C LEU A 107 -1.81 7.57 -11.20
N ARG A 108 -2.14 7.87 -12.46
CA ARG A 108 -1.27 8.63 -13.37
C ARG A 108 -1.00 10.04 -12.84
N LYS A 109 -2.04 10.74 -12.38
CA LYS A 109 -1.91 12.09 -11.81
C LYS A 109 -0.90 12.15 -10.66
N TYR A 110 -0.89 11.15 -9.78
CA TYR A 110 0.08 11.08 -8.66
C TYR A 110 1.44 10.51 -9.07
N ALA A 111 1.54 9.79 -10.18
CA ALA A 111 2.80 9.28 -10.71
C ALA A 111 3.62 10.36 -11.46
N ASP A 112 2.92 11.32 -12.10
CA ASP A 112 3.52 12.39 -12.90
C ASP A 112 3.86 13.67 -12.09
N GLY A 113 3.45 13.74 -10.81
CA GLY A 113 3.59 14.91 -9.93
C GLY A 113 4.67 14.77 -8.88
#